data_AF-A0A9E3F4W4-F1
#
_entry.id   AF-A0A9E3F4W4-F1
#
_cell.length_a   1.000
_cell.length_b   1.000
_cell.length_c   1.000
_cell.angle_alpha   90.00
_cell.angle_beta   90.00
_cell.angle_gamma   90.00
#
_symmetry.space_group_name_H-M   'P 1'
#
loop_
_entity.id
_entity.type
_entity.pdbx_description
1 polymer ?
#
loop_
_entity_poly.entity_id
_entity_poly.type
_entity_poly.pdbx_seq_one_letter_code
_entity_poly.pdbx_strand_id
1 'polypeptide(L)'
;MTLKRLRQIAAPPRSPIAPGTQQQWGKVEEAVGLRFPEDYKQLIGVYGHGCFADFVWLFNPFFFGYAMGARDYSTNVKGRLKALEELRLKWPDDTAPFPSWPTPGGVYPWGTTDNGGTLCWLTVGSPEEWTVVLLDDDLSERYDQYPMTMTEFLVAWLSEEVVPRTFPDDIFPAELPLFRPENRGTEIVPMSASPL
;
A
#
# COMPACT_ATOMS: atom_id res chain seq x y z
N MET A 1 -8.96 8.81 -15.94
CA MET A 1 -8.29 10.12 -16.13
C MET A 1 -7.14 10.31 -15.13
N THR A 2 -7.26 9.76 -13.93
CA THR A 2 -6.30 9.86 -12.83
C THR A 2 -4.91 9.31 -13.14
N LEU A 3 -4.77 8.11 -13.72
CA LEU A 3 -3.46 7.55 -14.08
C LEU A 3 -2.68 8.43 -15.08
N LYS A 4 -3.38 9.11 -16.00
CA LYS A 4 -2.75 10.08 -16.91
C LYS A 4 -2.18 11.27 -16.13
N ARG A 5 -2.91 11.76 -15.12
CA ARG A 5 -2.44 12.84 -14.25
C ARG A 5 -1.26 12.41 -13.39
N LEU A 6 -1.33 11.20 -12.80
CA LEU A 6 -0.23 10.64 -12.03
C LEU A 6 1.07 10.58 -12.84
N ARG A 7 1.00 10.14 -14.10
CA ARG A 7 2.15 10.10 -15.02
C ARG A 7 2.75 11.47 -15.36
N GLN A 8 2.01 12.55 -15.20
CA GLN A 8 2.51 13.91 -15.38
C GLN A 8 3.24 14.42 -14.13
N ILE A 9 2.83 13.96 -12.94
CA ILE A 9 3.42 14.34 -11.65
C ILE A 9 4.66 13.47 -11.39
N ALA A 10 4.50 12.15 -11.39
CA ALA A 10 5.57 11.18 -11.28
C ALA A 10 5.80 10.50 -12.64
N ALA A 11 6.94 10.75 -13.28
CA ALA A 11 7.22 10.10 -14.55
C ALA A 11 7.36 8.58 -14.36
N PRO A 12 6.69 7.74 -15.18
CA PRO A 12 6.85 6.29 -15.06
C PRO A 12 8.27 5.87 -15.47
N PRO A 13 8.77 4.73 -14.94
CA PRO A 13 10.07 4.22 -15.30
C PRO A 13 10.10 3.80 -16.77
N ARG A 14 11.26 3.95 -17.42
CA ARG A 14 11.47 3.49 -18.80
C ARG A 14 11.31 1.96 -18.94
N SER A 15 11.61 1.23 -17.87
CA SER A 15 11.53 -0.22 -17.81
C SER A 15 10.95 -0.62 -16.45
N PRO A 16 9.62 -0.80 -16.33
CA PRO A 16 8.99 -1.17 -15.07
C PRO A 16 9.42 -2.57 -14.64
N ILE A 17 9.64 -2.75 -13.33
CA ILE A 17 10.00 -4.04 -12.73
C ILE A 17 8.72 -4.79 -12.41
N ALA A 18 8.61 -6.05 -12.86
CA ALA A 18 7.46 -6.91 -12.59
C ALA A 18 6.08 -6.24 -12.84
N PRO A 19 5.80 -5.71 -14.06
CA PRO A 19 4.54 -5.02 -14.36
C PRO A 19 3.32 -5.96 -14.41
N GLY A 20 3.55 -7.27 -14.32
CA GLY A 20 2.50 -8.28 -14.44
C GLY A 20 1.90 -8.39 -15.84
N THR A 21 0.94 -9.29 -15.96
CA THR A 21 0.14 -9.51 -17.17
C THR A 21 -1.29 -9.82 -16.78
N GLN A 22 -2.24 -9.68 -17.70
CA GLN A 22 -3.65 -9.97 -17.44
C GLN A 22 -3.88 -11.42 -16.98
N GLN A 23 -3.15 -12.39 -17.54
CA GLN A 23 -3.25 -13.80 -17.11
C GLN A 23 -2.72 -14.00 -15.69
N GLN A 24 -1.65 -13.29 -15.29
CA GLN A 24 -1.12 -13.38 -13.94
C GLN A 24 -2.08 -12.76 -12.92
N TRP A 25 -2.76 -11.66 -13.24
CA TRP A 25 -3.78 -11.06 -12.38
C TRP A 25 -4.89 -12.06 -12.02
N GLY A 26 -5.44 -12.78 -13.00
CA GLY A 26 -6.48 -13.79 -12.74
C GLY A 26 -6.04 -14.85 -11.73
N LYS A 27 -4.78 -15.30 -11.80
CA LYS A 27 -4.21 -16.26 -10.84
C LYS A 27 -4.03 -15.66 -9.44
N VAL A 28 -3.61 -14.39 -9.36
CA VAL A 28 -3.46 -13.70 -8.07
C VAL A 28 -4.81 -13.49 -7.41
N GLU A 29 -5.81 -13.04 -8.17
CA GLU A 29 -7.18 -12.84 -7.65
C GLU A 29 -7.81 -14.13 -7.16
N GLU A 30 -7.63 -15.23 -7.89
CA GLU A 30 -8.07 -16.57 -7.49
C GLU A 30 -7.37 -17.03 -6.20
N ALA A 31 -6.04 -16.87 -6.12
CA ALA A 31 -5.26 -17.29 -4.97
C ALA A 31 -5.55 -16.48 -3.70
N VAL A 32 -5.85 -15.18 -3.84
CA VAL A 32 -6.17 -14.27 -2.73
C VAL A 32 -7.65 -14.36 -2.34
N GLY A 33 -8.52 -14.73 -3.28
CA GLY A 33 -9.97 -14.66 -3.12
C GLY A 33 -10.52 -13.22 -3.14
N LEU A 34 -9.76 -12.28 -3.72
CA LEU A 34 -10.09 -10.86 -3.79
C LEU A 34 -9.97 -10.39 -5.25
N ARG A 35 -10.96 -9.63 -5.74
CA ARG A 35 -10.80 -8.89 -6.99
C ARG A 35 -10.18 -7.53 -6.70
N PHE A 36 -9.07 -7.22 -7.36
CA PHE A 36 -8.40 -5.94 -7.16
C PHE A 36 -9.08 -4.83 -7.97
N PRO A 37 -9.02 -3.58 -7.49
CA PRO A 37 -9.42 -2.41 -8.27
C PRO A 37 -8.66 -2.34 -9.60
N GLU A 38 -9.34 -1.91 -10.66
CA GLU A 38 -8.74 -1.80 -11.98
C GLU A 38 -7.64 -0.73 -12.03
N ASP A 39 -7.77 0.35 -11.26
CA ASP A 39 -6.78 1.42 -11.20
C ASP A 39 -5.42 0.95 -10.65
N TYR A 40 -5.42 0.06 -9.67
CA TYR A 40 -4.23 -0.60 -9.14
C TYR A 40 -3.58 -1.51 -10.18
N LYS A 41 -4.36 -2.32 -10.90
CA LYS A 41 -3.82 -3.18 -11.97
C LYS A 41 -3.14 -2.36 -13.06
N GLN A 42 -3.76 -1.25 -13.47
CA GLN A 42 -3.18 -0.33 -14.44
C GLN A 42 -1.93 0.38 -13.91
N LEU A 43 -1.94 0.79 -12.63
CA LEU A 43 -0.78 1.41 -11.99
C LEU A 43 0.41 0.45 -11.95
N ILE A 44 0.23 -0.80 -11.52
CA ILE A 44 1.29 -1.83 -11.54
C ILE A 44 1.76 -2.10 -12.97
N GLY A 45 0.87 -2.12 -13.96
CA GLY A 45 1.25 -2.27 -15.37
C GLY A 45 2.14 -1.14 -15.91
N VAL A 46 1.96 0.09 -15.40
CA VAL A 46 2.71 1.28 -15.86
C VAL A 46 4.00 1.49 -15.05
N TYR A 47 3.93 1.33 -13.73
CA TYR A 47 5.03 1.65 -12.82
C TYR A 47 5.83 0.42 -12.37
N GLY A 48 5.20 -0.75 -12.34
CA GLY A 48 5.81 -1.96 -11.79
C GLY A 48 5.99 -1.88 -10.28
N HIS A 49 7.04 -2.54 -9.79
CA HIS A 49 7.49 -2.50 -8.41
C HIS A 49 8.40 -1.29 -8.15
N GLY A 50 8.23 -0.67 -6.98
CA GLY A 50 8.97 0.52 -6.58
C GLY A 50 8.24 1.32 -5.50
N CYS A 51 8.69 2.56 -5.31
CA CYS A 51 8.11 3.50 -4.36
C CYS A 51 7.88 4.88 -4.96
N PHE A 52 6.93 5.61 -4.37
CA PHE A 52 6.67 7.02 -4.62
C PHE A 52 7.29 7.89 -3.52
N ALA A 53 7.95 8.97 -3.92
CA ALA A 53 8.59 9.97 -3.05
C ALA A 53 9.52 9.35 -1.99
N ASP A 54 10.20 8.23 -2.32
CA ASP A 54 11.02 7.43 -1.42
C ASP A 54 10.32 7.04 -0.09
N PHE A 55 8.97 7.04 -0.10
CA PHE A 55 8.17 6.88 1.10
C PHE A 55 7.06 5.84 0.95
N VAL A 56 6.21 5.92 -0.08
CA VAL A 56 5.12 4.95 -0.28
C VAL A 56 5.57 3.82 -1.19
N TRP A 57 5.74 2.63 -0.63
CA TRP A 57 6.16 1.41 -1.30
C TRP A 57 4.95 0.55 -1.71
N LEU A 58 4.95 0.10 -2.97
CA LEU A 58 3.86 -0.71 -3.51
C LEU A 58 4.05 -2.20 -3.21
N PHE A 59 3.04 -2.84 -2.63
CA PHE A 59 2.97 -4.29 -2.67
C PHE A 59 2.59 -4.73 -4.07
N ASN A 60 3.54 -5.34 -4.78
CA ASN A 60 3.34 -5.85 -6.13
C ASN A 60 3.34 -7.39 -6.09
N PRO A 61 2.23 -8.07 -6.47
CA PRO A 61 2.11 -9.52 -6.40
C PRO A 61 2.99 -10.27 -7.40
N PHE A 62 3.60 -9.58 -8.36
CA PHE A 62 4.47 -10.17 -9.37
C PHE A 62 5.95 -10.01 -9.06
N PHE A 63 6.29 -9.27 -8.00
CA PHE A 63 7.66 -9.06 -7.60
C PHE A 63 8.12 -10.17 -6.64
N PHE A 64 9.17 -10.89 -7.06
CA PHE A 64 9.85 -11.91 -6.29
C PHE A 64 11.33 -11.51 -6.19
N GLY A 65 11.66 -10.63 -5.25
CA GLY A 65 13.03 -10.15 -5.05
C GLY A 65 13.97 -11.25 -4.51
N TYR A 66 15.26 -11.15 -4.84
CA TYR A 66 16.31 -12.13 -4.48
C TYR A 66 16.95 -11.95 -3.10
N ALA A 67 16.52 -10.98 -2.30
CA ALA A 67 17.16 -10.71 -1.00
C ALA A 67 16.73 -11.77 0.04
N MET A 68 17.70 -12.43 0.66
CA MET A 68 17.50 -13.35 1.77
C MET A 68 16.77 -12.62 2.91
N GLY A 69 15.44 -12.77 2.98
CA GLY A 69 14.58 -12.09 3.98
C GLY A 69 13.43 -11.27 3.38
N ALA A 70 13.43 -10.99 2.07
CA ALA A 70 12.30 -10.36 1.39
C ALA A 70 11.12 -11.34 1.36
N ARG A 71 10.23 -11.19 2.34
CA ARG A 71 8.93 -11.85 2.38
C ARG A 71 8.21 -11.56 1.06
N ASP A 72 7.71 -12.60 0.39
CA ASP A 72 6.91 -12.41 -0.83
C ASP A 72 5.65 -11.58 -0.54
N TYR A 73 5.00 -11.07 -1.59
CA TYR A 73 3.74 -10.30 -1.49
C TYR A 73 2.75 -10.90 -0.49
N SER A 74 2.54 -12.22 -0.57
CA SER A 74 1.57 -12.93 0.28
C SER A 74 1.95 -12.87 1.75
N THR A 75 3.24 -12.98 2.05
CA THR A 75 3.76 -12.98 3.41
C THR A 75 3.70 -11.58 4.03
N ASN A 76 3.95 -10.51 3.26
CA ASN A 76 3.77 -9.13 3.72
C ASN A 76 2.31 -8.83 4.06
N VAL A 77 1.39 -9.14 3.13
CA VAL A 77 -0.05 -8.92 3.32
C VAL A 77 -0.55 -9.71 4.53
N LYS A 78 -0.25 -11.02 4.61
CA LYS A 78 -0.68 -11.87 5.73
C LYS A 78 -0.11 -11.42 7.06
N GLY A 79 1.15 -10.99 7.09
CA GLY A 79 1.81 -10.49 8.30
C GLY A 79 1.09 -9.27 8.86
N ARG A 80 0.76 -8.30 8.01
CA ARG A 80 0.06 -7.06 8.41
C ARG A 80 -1.38 -7.32 8.84
N LEU A 81 -2.13 -8.13 8.09
CA LEU A 81 -3.50 -8.51 8.47
C LEU A 81 -3.53 -9.23 9.82
N LYS A 82 -2.56 -10.12 10.07
CA LYS A 82 -2.44 -10.83 11.34
C LYS A 82 -2.07 -9.89 12.49
N ALA A 83 -1.11 -8.99 12.28
CA ALA A 83 -0.72 -8.02 13.31
C ALA A 83 -1.90 -7.15 13.74
N LEU A 84 -2.67 -6.62 12.77
CA LEU A 84 -3.87 -5.82 13.08
C LEU A 84 -4.88 -6.58 13.94
N GLU A 85 -5.18 -7.85 13.62
CA GLU A 85 -6.11 -8.67 14.41
C GLU A 85 -5.58 -8.98 15.82
N GLU A 86 -4.28 -9.26 15.95
CA GLU A 86 -3.66 -9.52 17.25
C GLU A 86 -3.69 -8.27 18.15
N LEU A 87 -3.41 -7.10 17.59
CA LEU A 87 -3.48 -5.82 18.31
C LEU A 87 -4.92 -5.50 18.72
N ARG A 88 -5.90 -5.64 17.80
CA ARG A 88 -7.32 -5.42 18.11
C ARG A 88 -7.84 -6.31 19.23
N LEU A 89 -7.39 -7.56 19.29
CA LEU A 89 -7.78 -8.48 20.36
C LEU A 89 -7.18 -8.08 21.71
N LYS A 90 -5.95 -7.56 21.69
CA LYS A 90 -5.19 -7.24 22.91
C LYS A 90 -5.48 -5.84 23.45
N TRP A 91 -5.68 -4.87 22.55
CA TRP A 91 -5.78 -3.44 22.80
C TRP A 91 -6.86 -2.79 21.92
N PRO A 92 -8.14 -3.20 22.06
CA PRO A 92 -9.21 -2.79 21.14
C PRO A 92 -9.47 -1.27 21.09
N ASP A 93 -9.21 -0.56 22.19
CA ASP A 93 -9.44 0.89 22.27
C ASP A 93 -8.26 1.71 21.73
N ASP A 94 -7.06 1.10 21.64
CA ASP A 94 -5.81 1.73 21.18
C ASP A 94 -5.38 1.24 19.78
N THR A 95 -6.28 0.54 19.06
CA THR A 95 -5.99 -0.06 17.75
C THR A 95 -7.04 0.37 16.73
N ALA A 96 -6.62 0.51 15.46
CA ALA A 96 -7.52 0.88 14.37
C ALA A 96 -8.79 -0.01 14.32
N PRO A 97 -9.99 0.58 14.16
CA PRO A 97 -11.26 -0.10 14.33
C PRO A 97 -11.68 -0.92 13.09
N PHE A 98 -10.75 -1.21 12.16
CA PHE A 98 -11.00 -2.06 11.00
C PHE A 98 -10.69 -3.54 11.26
N PRO A 99 -11.60 -4.48 10.92
CA PRO A 99 -11.22 -5.88 10.85
C PRO A 99 -10.27 -6.12 9.67
N SER A 100 -9.62 -7.28 9.63
CA SER A 100 -8.79 -7.71 8.51
C SER A 100 -9.62 -8.51 7.49
N TRP A 101 -9.32 -8.34 6.19
CA TRP A 101 -9.83 -9.24 5.16
C TRP A 101 -9.50 -10.71 5.51
N PRO A 102 -10.43 -11.69 5.34
CA PRO A 102 -11.69 -11.63 4.59
C PRO A 102 -12.95 -11.30 5.40
N THR A 103 -12.82 -10.80 6.63
CA THR A 103 -13.98 -10.37 7.41
C THR A 103 -14.73 -9.25 6.67
N PRO A 104 -16.08 -9.28 6.60
CA PRO A 104 -16.85 -8.21 5.96
C PRO A 104 -16.51 -6.83 6.54
N GLY A 105 -16.26 -5.85 5.66
CA GLY A 105 -15.78 -4.53 6.07
C GLY A 105 -14.31 -4.49 6.47
N GLY A 106 -13.55 -5.54 6.16
CA GLY A 106 -12.14 -5.63 6.47
C GLY A 106 -11.26 -4.77 5.57
N VAL A 107 -10.06 -4.46 6.05
CA VAL A 107 -9.02 -3.81 5.26
C VAL A 107 -8.13 -4.82 4.55
N TYR A 108 -7.62 -4.45 3.38
CA TYR A 108 -6.64 -5.22 2.62
C TYR A 108 -5.41 -4.34 2.25
N PRO A 109 -4.20 -4.68 2.72
CA PRO A 109 -2.98 -3.92 2.43
C PRO A 109 -2.60 -3.92 0.95
N TRP A 110 -2.26 -2.74 0.42
CA TRP A 110 -1.71 -2.56 -0.93
C TRP A 110 -0.35 -1.87 -0.95
N GLY A 111 0.09 -1.32 0.19
CA GLY A 111 1.40 -0.72 0.31
C GLY A 111 1.86 -0.54 1.75
N THR A 112 3.09 -0.08 1.89
CA THR A 112 3.71 0.31 3.16
C THR A 112 4.35 1.68 3.01
N THR A 113 4.45 2.42 4.09
CA THR A 113 5.34 3.57 4.15
C THR A 113 6.75 3.13 4.58
N ASP A 114 7.75 3.96 4.34
CA ASP A 114 9.15 3.71 4.72
C ASP A 114 9.33 3.66 6.25
N ASN A 115 8.48 4.39 6.99
CA ASN A 115 8.41 4.35 8.45
C ASN A 115 7.50 3.23 9.01
N GLY A 116 7.04 2.28 8.19
CA GLY A 116 6.39 1.05 8.66
C GLY A 116 4.85 1.05 8.67
N GLY A 117 4.21 2.18 8.43
CA GLY A 117 2.76 2.32 8.27
C GLY A 117 2.18 1.47 7.14
N THR A 118 0.88 1.23 7.18
CA THR A 118 0.17 0.37 6.22
C THR A 118 -0.85 1.15 5.42
N LEU A 119 -0.79 1.04 4.09
CA LEU A 119 -1.82 1.57 3.21
C LEU A 119 -2.73 0.43 2.77
N CYS A 120 -4.03 0.63 2.96
CA CYS A 120 -5.06 -0.38 2.80
C CYS A 120 -6.22 0.10 1.92
N TRP A 121 -6.93 -0.86 1.32
CA TRP A 121 -8.30 -0.66 0.83
C TRP A 121 -9.28 -1.11 1.91
N LEU A 122 -10.32 -0.34 2.17
CA LEU A 122 -11.49 -0.80 2.93
C LEU A 122 -12.43 -1.54 1.97
N THR A 123 -12.53 -2.86 2.10
CA THR A 123 -13.18 -3.73 1.10
C THR A 123 -14.70 -3.77 1.26
N VAL A 124 -15.36 -2.61 1.16
CA VAL A 124 -16.82 -2.45 1.24
C VAL A 124 -17.36 -2.03 -0.12
N GLY A 125 -18.34 -2.76 -0.64
CA GLY A 125 -18.93 -2.46 -1.94
C GLY A 125 -18.06 -2.93 -3.11
N SER A 126 -18.10 -2.19 -4.22
CA SER A 126 -17.35 -2.56 -5.42
C SER A 126 -15.86 -2.20 -5.31
N PRO A 127 -14.93 -2.99 -5.88
CA PRO A 127 -13.49 -2.68 -5.82
C PRO A 127 -13.11 -1.28 -6.30
N GLU A 128 -13.83 -0.76 -7.30
CA GLU A 128 -13.58 0.56 -7.89
C GLU A 128 -13.98 1.72 -6.96
N GLU A 129 -14.65 1.44 -5.85
CA GLU A 129 -15.14 2.43 -4.88
C GLU A 129 -14.49 2.25 -3.49
N TRP A 130 -13.54 1.33 -3.35
CA TRP A 130 -12.90 1.07 -2.07
C TRP A 130 -12.14 2.30 -1.57
N THR A 131 -12.45 2.68 -0.34
CA THR A 131 -11.80 3.78 0.37
C THR A 131 -10.35 3.42 0.70
N VAL A 132 -9.43 4.36 0.50
CA VAL A 132 -8.06 4.25 0.99
C VAL A 132 -8.03 4.51 2.48
N VAL A 133 -7.44 3.59 3.23
CA VAL A 133 -7.21 3.69 4.67
C VAL A 133 -5.72 3.69 4.93
N LEU A 134 -5.23 4.64 5.70
CA LEU A 134 -3.83 4.71 6.11
C LEU A 134 -3.75 4.44 7.60
N LEU A 135 -3.06 3.36 7.95
CA LEU A 135 -2.73 3.00 9.33
C LEU A 135 -1.29 3.43 9.58
N ASP A 136 -1.04 4.01 10.76
CA ASP A 136 0.33 4.28 11.20
C ASP A 136 1.11 2.97 11.48
N ASP A 137 2.36 3.10 11.87
CA ASP A 137 3.27 1.98 12.12
C ASP A 137 2.87 1.13 13.34
N ASP A 138 2.23 1.76 14.33
CA ASP A 138 1.66 1.08 15.50
C ASP A 138 0.28 0.43 15.24
N LEU A 139 -0.32 0.68 14.07
CA LEU A 139 -1.70 0.27 13.71
C LEU A 139 -2.73 0.81 14.72
N SER A 140 -2.47 1.97 15.29
CA SER A 140 -3.22 2.57 16.40
C SER A 140 -4.58 3.12 15.95
N GLU A 141 -5.33 3.70 16.90
CA GLU A 141 -6.54 4.46 16.60
C GLU A 141 -6.28 5.74 15.78
N ARG A 142 -5.02 6.13 15.55
CA ARG A 142 -4.63 7.21 14.63
C ARG A 142 -4.54 6.67 13.20
N TYR A 143 -5.63 6.82 12.46
CA TYR A 143 -5.70 6.47 11.03
C TYR A 143 -6.35 7.59 10.20
N ASP A 144 -6.13 7.54 8.88
CA ASP A 144 -6.81 8.40 7.91
C ASP A 144 -7.66 7.58 6.94
N GLN A 145 -8.75 8.18 6.47
CA GLN A 145 -9.63 7.59 5.46
C GLN A 145 -9.88 8.58 4.34
N TYR A 146 -9.75 8.09 3.11
CA TYR A 146 -9.90 8.88 1.91
C TYR A 146 -10.84 8.14 0.95
N PRO A 147 -12.09 8.60 0.77
CA PRO A 147 -13.09 7.97 -0.10
C PRO A 147 -12.78 8.27 -1.57
N MET A 148 -11.64 7.76 -2.03
CA MET A 148 -11.06 7.94 -3.35
C MET A 148 -10.27 6.68 -3.70
N THR A 149 -10.13 6.43 -5.00
CA THR A 149 -9.34 5.30 -5.51
C THR A 149 -7.85 5.44 -5.15
N MET A 150 -7.09 4.36 -5.27
CA MET A 150 -5.65 4.37 -4.95
C MET A 150 -4.90 5.39 -5.79
N THR A 151 -5.16 5.44 -7.10
CA THR A 151 -4.51 6.39 -7.99
C THR A 151 -4.91 7.84 -7.72
N GLU A 152 -6.16 8.08 -7.27
CA GLU A 152 -6.62 9.42 -6.89
C GLU A 152 -5.92 9.90 -5.63
N PHE A 153 -5.81 9.03 -4.62
CA PHE A 153 -5.03 9.30 -3.42
C PHE A 153 -3.58 9.64 -3.75
N LEU A 154 -2.90 8.84 -4.57
CA LEU A 154 -1.52 9.11 -4.96
C LEU A 154 -1.36 10.44 -5.71
N VAL A 155 -2.31 10.81 -6.57
CA VAL A 155 -2.30 12.13 -7.24
C VAL A 155 -2.48 13.26 -6.24
N ALA A 156 -3.45 13.16 -5.34
CA ALA A 156 -3.75 14.19 -4.36
C ALA A 156 -2.59 14.38 -3.37
N TRP A 157 -2.01 13.28 -2.89
CA TRP A 157 -0.87 13.30 -1.98
C TRP A 157 0.41 13.85 -2.64
N LEU A 158 0.78 13.36 -3.83
CA LEU A 158 1.98 13.84 -4.55
C LEU A 158 1.86 15.29 -5.06
N SER A 159 0.64 15.84 -5.09
CA SER A 159 0.38 17.25 -5.42
C SER A 159 0.21 18.13 -4.17
N GLU A 160 0.42 17.57 -2.98
CA GLU A 160 0.24 18.25 -1.68
C GLU A 160 -1.21 18.77 -1.46
N GLU A 161 -2.20 18.21 -2.18
CA GLU A 161 -3.64 18.50 -1.98
C GLU A 161 -4.20 17.76 -0.76
N VAL A 162 -3.56 16.65 -0.39
CA VAL A 162 -3.85 15.85 0.80
C VAL A 162 -2.57 15.65 1.59
N VAL A 163 -2.63 15.95 2.89
CA VAL A 163 -1.55 15.73 3.86
C VAL A 163 -2.06 14.76 4.93
N PRO A 164 -1.72 13.46 4.85
CA PRO A 164 -2.12 12.49 5.85
C PRO A 164 -1.57 12.79 7.24
N ARG A 165 -2.40 12.61 8.26
CA ARG A 165 -1.97 12.73 9.66
C ARG A 165 -1.08 11.56 10.08
N THR A 166 -1.14 10.44 9.39
CA THR A 166 -0.25 9.27 9.63
C THR A 166 1.13 9.41 8.98
N PHE A 167 1.34 10.45 8.15
CA PHE A 167 2.61 10.68 7.46
C PHE A 167 3.42 11.78 8.17
N PRO A 168 4.76 11.76 8.06
CA PRO A 168 5.60 12.89 8.47
C PRO A 168 5.29 14.17 7.68
N ASP A 169 5.44 15.32 8.34
CA ASP A 169 5.20 16.64 7.73
C ASP A 169 6.32 17.08 6.77
N ASP A 170 7.47 16.38 6.76
CA ASP A 170 8.70 16.76 6.05
C ASP A 170 9.02 15.91 4.81
N ILE A 171 8.04 15.17 4.28
CA ILE A 171 8.20 14.39 3.03
C ILE A 171 8.46 15.31 1.82
N PHE A 172 7.82 16.49 1.80
CA PHE A 172 7.89 17.41 0.66
C PHE A 172 8.74 18.66 0.97
N PRO A 173 9.50 19.19 -0.01
CA PRO A 173 9.59 18.70 -1.40
C PRO A 173 10.43 17.41 -1.49
N ALA A 174 9.87 16.39 -2.15
CA ALA A 174 10.54 15.11 -2.33
C ALA A 174 11.58 15.18 -3.46
N GLU A 175 12.63 14.37 -3.37
CA GLU A 175 13.64 14.28 -4.41
C GLU A 175 13.06 13.71 -5.72
N LEU A 176 13.53 14.22 -6.85
CA LEU A 176 13.18 13.69 -8.16
C LEU A 176 14.14 12.56 -8.58
N PRO A 177 13.63 11.50 -9.26
CA PRO A 177 12.25 11.32 -9.71
C PRO A 177 11.30 10.88 -8.58
N LEU A 178 10.05 11.38 -8.62
CA LEU A 178 9.01 11.02 -7.63
C LEU A 178 8.60 9.54 -7.64
N PHE A 179 9.03 8.75 -8.61
CA PHE A 179 8.89 7.29 -8.57
C PHE A 179 10.24 6.64 -8.84
N ARG A 180 10.64 5.71 -7.96
CA ARG A 180 11.86 4.92 -8.14
C ARG A 180 11.51 3.44 -8.32
N PRO A 181 11.84 2.82 -9.46
CA PRO A 181 11.82 1.37 -9.57
C PRO A 181 12.98 0.82 -8.74
N GLU A 182 12.70 -0.02 -7.76
CA GLU A 182 13.70 -0.54 -6.83
C GLU A 182 13.66 -2.08 -6.81
N ASN A 183 14.82 -2.70 -6.60
CA ASN A 183 14.99 -4.15 -6.64
C ASN A 183 15.29 -4.75 -5.25
N ARG A 184 15.43 -3.90 -4.22
CA ARG A 184 15.52 -4.31 -2.83
C ARG A 184 14.11 -4.66 -2.34
N GLY A 185 13.92 -5.90 -1.88
CA GLY A 185 12.70 -6.24 -1.15
C GLY A 185 12.60 -5.36 0.09
N THR A 186 11.40 -4.88 0.40
CA THR A 186 11.12 -4.06 1.58
C THR A 186 11.67 -4.78 2.82
N GLU A 187 12.80 -4.32 3.35
CA GLU A 187 13.22 -4.69 4.71
C GLU A 187 12.15 -4.09 5.62
N ILE A 188 11.28 -4.92 6.17
CA ILE A 188 10.46 -4.49 7.30
C ILE A 188 11.48 -4.19 8.40
N VAL A 189 11.68 -2.90 8.71
CA VAL A 189 12.28 -2.51 9.99
C VAL A 189 11.39 -3.17 11.03
N PRO A 190 11.89 -4.14 11.82
CA PRO A 190 11.07 -4.78 12.82
C PRO A 190 10.50 -3.68 13.70
N MET A 191 9.16 -3.62 13.83
CA MET A 191 8.48 -2.71 14.75
C MET A 191 9.24 -2.78 16.06
N SER A 192 9.95 -1.70 16.41
CA SER A 192 10.66 -1.65 17.66
C SER A 192 9.61 -1.81 18.73
N ALA A 193 9.64 -2.92 19.46
CA ALA A 193 8.89 -3.03 20.68
C ALA A 193 9.38 -1.88 21.58
N SER A 194 8.56 -0.83 21.70
CA SER A 194 8.81 0.24 22.65
C SER A 194 9.04 -0.42 24.02
N PRO A 195 10.17 -0.13 24.70
CA PRO A 195 10.36 -0.60 26.05
C PRO A 195 9.28 0.03 26.93
N LEU A 196 8.63 -0.81 27.73
CA LEU A 196 7.77 -0.42 28.85
C LEU A 196 8.48 0.57 29.79
#